data_AF-A0A940CG21-F1
#
_entry.id   AF-A0A940CG21-F1
#
_cell.length_a   1.000
_cell.length_b   1.000
_cell.length_c   1.000
_cell.angle_alpha   90.00
_cell.angle_beta   90.00
_cell.angle_gamma   90.00
#
_symmetry.space_group_name_H-M   'P 1'
#
loop_
_entity.id
_entity.type
_entity.pdbx_description
1 polymer ?
#
loop_
_entity_poly.entity_id
_entity_poly.type
_entity_poly.pdbx_seq_one_letter_code
_entity_poly.pdbx_strand_id
1 'polypeptide(L)'
;IEECPKIVRAINYPKGVPGKGEHKIVLEDGRSLIVIQVMLRLFMGMSLDDPFAIIKKRLSSEYLGTTCNGILIDMHGETTSEKNAFAHFVDGNVTAVIGTHTHIPTADARLLDNKTAYQTDTGMTGDYNSVIGMNRENPIHAFTLGYRRKGRFTPANGKGKICGVFIESNDNNGLAKRIDPFQI
;
A
#
# COMPACT_ATOMS: atom_id res chain seq x y z
N ILE A 1 0.63 -18.38 7.32
CA ILE A 1 0.58 -17.65 6.03
C ILE A 1 0.39 -18.61 4.86
N GLU A 2 1.19 -19.68 4.74
CA GLU A 2 1.05 -20.61 3.60
C GLU A 2 -0.34 -21.28 3.52
N GLU A 3 -0.97 -21.51 4.68
CA GLU A 3 -2.33 -22.04 4.81
C GLU A 3 -3.43 -20.97 4.65
N CYS A 4 -3.08 -19.68 4.54
CA CYS A 4 -4.03 -18.57 4.45
C CYS A 4 -3.86 -17.85 3.11
N PRO A 5 -4.49 -18.32 2.01
CA PRO A 5 -4.20 -17.85 0.66
C PRO A 5 -4.50 -16.36 0.44
N LYS A 6 -5.37 -15.77 1.28
CA LYS A 6 -5.78 -14.35 1.22
C LYS A 6 -4.82 -13.40 1.94
N ILE A 7 -3.78 -13.91 2.61
CA ILE A 7 -2.76 -13.08 3.26
C ILE A 7 -1.59 -12.91 2.29
N VAL A 8 -1.30 -11.66 1.94
CA VAL A 8 -0.16 -11.28 1.10
C VAL A 8 0.92 -10.59 1.95
N ARG A 9 2.17 -10.73 1.52
CA ARG A 9 3.36 -10.02 2.01
C ARG A 9 4.06 -9.34 0.83
N ALA A 10 5.13 -8.60 1.07
CA ALA A 10 5.74 -7.80 0.00
C ALA A 10 6.36 -8.73 -1.05
N ILE A 11 6.02 -8.55 -2.32
CA ILE A 11 6.45 -9.44 -3.40
C ILE A 11 7.97 -9.48 -3.59
N ASN A 12 8.65 -8.39 -3.24
CA ASN A 12 10.09 -8.18 -3.39
C ASN A 12 10.92 -8.60 -2.15
N TYR A 13 10.38 -9.46 -1.29
CA TYR A 13 11.22 -10.23 -0.37
C TYR A 13 12.09 -11.23 -1.15
N PRO A 14 13.34 -11.47 -0.70
CA PRO A 14 14.21 -12.48 -1.30
C PRO A 14 13.57 -13.87 -1.38
N LYS A 15 14.06 -14.69 -2.31
CA LYS A 15 13.61 -16.08 -2.45
C LYS A 15 13.78 -16.85 -1.13
N GLY A 16 12.80 -17.70 -0.82
CA GLY A 16 12.79 -18.53 0.39
C GLY A 16 12.00 -17.94 1.56
N VAL A 17 11.52 -16.68 1.46
CA VAL A 17 10.63 -16.09 2.47
C VAL A 17 9.20 -16.63 2.29
N PRO A 18 8.59 -17.21 3.35
CA PRO A 18 7.26 -17.81 3.26
C PRO A 18 6.16 -16.85 2.81
N GLY A 19 5.09 -17.42 2.25
CA GLY A 19 3.93 -16.67 1.79
C GLY A 19 4.06 -16.07 0.40
N LYS A 20 3.00 -15.38 -0.03
CA LYS A 20 2.84 -14.90 -1.40
C LYS A 20 2.90 -13.38 -1.47
N GLY A 21 3.44 -12.88 -2.59
CA GLY A 21 3.50 -11.45 -2.92
C GLY A 21 2.17 -10.83 -3.32
N GLU A 22 1.21 -11.69 -3.65
CA GLU A 22 -0.04 -11.31 -4.30
C GLU A 22 -1.13 -12.35 -4.08
N HIS A 23 -2.36 -11.95 -4.39
CA HIS A 23 -3.53 -12.81 -4.41
C HIS A 23 -4.47 -12.40 -5.55
N LYS A 24 -4.97 -13.39 -6.30
CA LYS A 24 -6.02 -13.18 -7.31
C LYS A 24 -7.37 -13.50 -6.68
N ILE A 25 -8.25 -12.50 -6.64
CA ILE A 25 -9.64 -12.62 -6.22
C ILE A 25 -10.48 -12.83 -7.49
N VAL A 26 -11.37 -13.81 -7.46
CA VAL A 26 -12.38 -14.02 -8.51
C VAL A 26 -13.74 -13.74 -7.88
N LEU A 27 -14.48 -12.82 -8.49
CA LEU A 27 -15.83 -12.44 -8.07
C LEU A 27 -16.84 -13.49 -8.55
N GLU A 28 -18.04 -13.45 -7.99
CA GLU A 28 -19.12 -14.39 -8.34
C GLU A 28 -19.53 -14.30 -9.82
N ASP A 29 -19.39 -13.12 -10.43
CA ASP A 29 -19.66 -12.87 -11.85
C ASP A 29 -18.48 -13.23 -12.78
N GLY A 30 -17.42 -13.83 -12.24
CA GLY A 30 -16.24 -14.26 -13.00
C GLY A 30 -15.19 -13.18 -13.23
N ARG A 31 -15.46 -11.91 -12.90
CA ARG A 31 -14.43 -10.86 -12.94
C ARG A 31 -13.31 -11.17 -11.95
N SER A 32 -12.10 -10.70 -12.22
CA SER A 32 -10.96 -10.95 -11.36
C SER A 32 -10.13 -9.70 -11.04
N LEU A 33 -9.68 -9.63 -9.78
CA LEU A 33 -8.85 -8.57 -9.22
C LEU A 33 -7.55 -9.19 -8.69
N ILE A 34 -6.40 -8.68 -9.13
CA ILE A 34 -5.10 -9.05 -8.58
C ILE A 34 -4.71 -8.01 -7.53
N VAL A 35 -4.43 -8.45 -6.32
CA VAL A 35 -3.91 -7.61 -5.23
C VAL A 35 -2.45 -7.96 -5.02
N ILE A 36 -1.57 -6.97 -5.12
CA ILE A 36 -0.12 -7.12 -4.96
C ILE A 36 0.32 -6.21 -3.83
N GLN A 37 1.15 -6.71 -2.91
CA GLN A 37 1.89 -5.82 -2.00
C GLN A 37 3.33 -5.69 -2.49
N VAL A 38 3.85 -4.47 -2.53
CA VAL A 38 5.26 -4.19 -2.78
C VAL A 38 5.80 -3.27 -1.68
N MET A 39 7.05 -3.47 -1.29
CA MET A 39 7.71 -2.61 -0.31
C MET A 39 8.84 -1.83 -0.98
N LEU A 40 8.80 -0.52 -0.81
CA LEU A 40 9.83 0.41 -1.29
C LEU A 40 11.07 0.37 -0.39
N ARG A 41 12.17 1.04 -0.74
CA ARG A 41 13.47 0.82 -0.09
C ARG A 41 14.02 2.03 0.67
N LEU A 42 13.73 3.24 0.22
CA LEU A 42 14.30 4.45 0.80
C LEU A 42 13.81 4.64 2.24
N PHE A 43 14.75 4.72 3.19
CA PHE A 43 14.53 4.79 4.65
C PHE A 43 13.83 3.61 5.33
N MET A 44 13.65 2.49 4.63
CA MET A 44 13.00 1.30 5.21
C MET A 44 13.97 0.41 6.03
N GLY A 45 15.29 0.54 5.82
CA GLY A 45 16.31 -0.21 6.58
C GLY A 45 16.33 -1.71 6.32
N MET A 46 15.70 -2.18 5.23
CA MET A 46 15.60 -3.59 4.86
C MET A 46 16.30 -3.87 3.53
N SER A 47 17.00 -5.01 3.45
CA SER A 47 17.56 -5.51 2.19
C SER A 47 16.48 -6.26 1.40
N LEU A 48 15.81 -5.54 0.49
CA LEU A 48 14.78 -6.08 -0.40
C LEU A 48 15.25 -6.05 -1.85
N ASP A 49 14.68 -6.95 -2.66
CA ASP A 49 14.86 -6.93 -4.11
C ASP A 49 14.27 -5.62 -4.69
N ASP A 50 14.73 -5.22 -5.87
CA ASP A 50 14.27 -3.99 -6.53
C ASP A 50 12.75 -4.03 -6.80
N PRO A 51 11.96 -3.14 -6.17
CA PRO A 51 10.50 -3.15 -6.33
C PRO A 51 10.08 -2.84 -7.76
N PHE A 52 10.83 -2.03 -8.50
CA PHE A 52 10.51 -1.67 -9.89
C PHE A 52 10.70 -2.86 -10.83
N ALA A 53 11.85 -3.53 -10.76
CA ALA A 53 12.14 -4.70 -11.59
C ALA A 53 11.19 -5.88 -11.30
N ILE A 54 10.89 -6.16 -10.03
CA ILE A 54 9.98 -7.25 -9.66
C ILE A 54 8.57 -6.99 -10.18
N ILE A 55 8.06 -5.77 -10.03
CA ILE A 55 6.71 -5.42 -10.49
C ILE A 55 6.65 -5.42 -12.01
N LYS A 56 7.63 -4.85 -12.71
CA LYS A 56 7.70 -4.90 -14.18
C LYS A 56 7.66 -6.33 -14.70
N LYS A 57 8.46 -7.22 -14.10
CA LYS A 57 8.46 -8.64 -14.46
C LYS A 57 7.10 -9.28 -14.18
N ARG A 58 6.52 -9.01 -13.02
CA ARG A 58 5.23 -9.62 -12.63
C ARG A 58 4.10 -9.19 -13.56
N LEU A 59 4.04 -7.91 -13.94
CA LEU A 59 2.99 -7.36 -14.79
C LEU A 59 3.16 -7.70 -16.28
N SER A 60 4.31 -8.26 -16.70
CA SER A 60 4.63 -8.52 -18.12
C SER A 60 3.65 -9.43 -18.87
N SER A 61 2.87 -10.24 -18.15
CA SER A 61 1.85 -11.12 -18.71
C SER A 61 0.42 -10.68 -18.39
N GLU A 62 0.24 -9.51 -17.78
CA GLU A 62 -1.07 -9.00 -17.39
C GLU A 62 -1.52 -7.85 -18.29
N TYR A 63 -2.75 -7.97 -18.78
CA TYR A 63 -3.40 -6.96 -19.61
C TYR A 63 -4.77 -6.68 -19.02
N LEU A 64 -4.95 -5.47 -18.47
CA LEU A 64 -6.23 -5.05 -17.92
C LEU A 64 -7.35 -5.14 -18.97
N GLY A 65 -8.52 -5.61 -18.56
CA GLY A 65 -9.66 -5.88 -19.45
C GLY A 65 -9.55 -7.20 -20.24
N THR A 66 -8.39 -7.86 -20.24
CA THR A 66 -8.18 -9.13 -20.95
C THR A 66 -7.84 -10.29 -20.01
N THR A 67 -6.70 -10.22 -19.30
CA THR A 67 -6.25 -11.31 -18.39
C THR A 67 -6.79 -11.16 -16.97
N CYS A 68 -7.13 -9.93 -16.61
CA CYS A 68 -7.74 -9.55 -15.34
C CYS A 68 -8.60 -8.28 -15.51
N ASN A 69 -9.54 -8.06 -14.60
CA ASN A 69 -10.43 -6.89 -14.61
C ASN A 69 -9.90 -5.76 -13.73
N GLY A 70 -8.91 -6.04 -12.88
CA GLY A 70 -8.23 -5.01 -12.11
C GLY A 70 -6.95 -5.49 -11.47
N ILE A 71 -6.06 -4.53 -11.20
CA ILE A 71 -4.82 -4.73 -10.45
C ILE A 71 -4.69 -3.62 -9.42
N LEU A 72 -4.64 -3.99 -8.14
CA LEU A 72 -4.41 -3.10 -7.01
C LEU A 72 -3.02 -3.38 -6.43
N ILE A 73 -2.19 -2.34 -6.35
CA ILE A 73 -0.89 -2.40 -5.69
C ILE A 73 -0.96 -1.63 -4.36
N ASP A 74 -0.76 -2.32 -3.24
CA ASP A 74 -0.37 -1.73 -1.96
C ASP A 74 1.13 -1.44 -1.99
N MET A 75 1.48 -0.16 -2.01
CA MET A 75 2.85 0.33 -2.10
C MET A 75 3.31 0.81 -0.72
N HIS A 76 3.95 -0.09 0.02
CA HIS A 76 4.41 0.19 1.38
C HIS A 76 5.78 0.87 1.38
N GLY A 77 5.88 2.11 1.86
CA GLY A 77 7.16 2.81 1.88
C GLY A 77 7.16 4.17 2.57
N GLU A 78 8.33 4.62 2.99
CA GLU A 78 8.49 5.87 3.73
C GLU A 78 8.42 7.11 2.83
N THR A 79 9.19 7.14 1.74
CA THR A 79 9.41 8.39 1.01
C THR A 79 8.37 8.68 -0.06
N THR A 80 7.92 9.94 -0.08
CA THR A 80 6.99 10.42 -1.09
C THR A 80 7.59 10.39 -2.50
N SER A 81 8.89 10.63 -2.64
CA SER A 81 9.59 10.60 -3.93
C SER A 81 9.60 9.21 -4.55
N GLU A 82 9.95 8.16 -3.80
CA GLU A 82 9.96 6.79 -4.31
C GLU A 82 8.53 6.32 -4.61
N LYS A 83 7.56 6.70 -3.75
CA LYS A 83 6.13 6.43 -3.96
C LYS A 83 5.60 7.06 -5.26
N ASN A 84 5.94 8.31 -5.51
CA ASN A 84 5.50 9.04 -6.70
C ASN A 84 6.16 8.47 -7.98
N ALA A 85 7.47 8.21 -7.93
CA ALA A 85 8.20 7.58 -9.03
C ALA A 85 7.64 6.19 -9.38
N PHE A 86 7.32 5.37 -8.36
CA PHE A 86 6.73 4.05 -8.56
C PHE A 86 5.34 4.13 -9.21
N ALA A 87 4.49 5.07 -8.78
CA ALA A 87 3.17 5.25 -9.37
C ALA A 87 3.24 5.65 -10.85
N HIS A 88 4.12 6.60 -11.20
CA HIS A 88 4.35 6.97 -12.60
C HIS A 88 4.96 5.82 -13.43
N PHE A 89 5.76 4.95 -12.83
CA PHE A 89 6.35 3.80 -13.50
C PHE A 89 5.33 2.74 -13.93
N VAL A 90 4.23 2.59 -13.19
CA VAL A 90 3.18 1.59 -13.49
C VAL A 90 1.88 2.21 -14.03
N ASP A 91 1.83 3.52 -14.21
CA ASP A 91 0.64 4.22 -14.71
C ASP A 91 0.16 3.62 -16.04
N GLY A 92 -1.16 3.40 -16.15
CA GLY A 92 -1.82 2.77 -17.28
C GLY A 92 -1.74 1.24 -17.32
N ASN A 93 -0.88 0.61 -16.51
CA ASN A 93 -0.75 -0.85 -16.44
C ASN A 93 -1.53 -1.46 -15.28
N VAL A 94 -1.96 -0.65 -14.31
CA VAL A 94 -2.69 -1.09 -13.11
C VAL A 94 -3.89 -0.20 -12.82
N THR A 95 -4.89 -0.75 -12.14
CA THR A 95 -6.09 0.01 -11.75
C THR A 95 -5.75 1.06 -10.71
N ALA A 96 -4.97 0.67 -9.69
CA ALA A 96 -4.64 1.55 -8.58
C ALA A 96 -3.29 1.21 -7.93
N VAL A 97 -2.61 2.25 -7.46
CA VAL A 97 -1.41 2.17 -6.61
C VAL A 97 -1.66 3.04 -5.39
N ILE A 98 -1.87 2.40 -4.24
CA ILE A 98 -2.20 3.09 -2.99
C ILE A 98 -1.04 2.91 -2.03
N GLY A 99 -0.48 4.03 -1.58
CA GLY A 99 0.61 4.00 -0.63
C GLY A 99 0.15 3.72 0.81
N THR A 100 1.02 3.08 1.58
CA THR A 100 0.88 2.84 3.03
C THR A 100 2.23 3.11 3.72
N HIS A 101 2.30 2.89 5.05
CA HIS A 101 3.48 3.00 5.96
C HIS A 101 3.52 4.26 6.83
N THR A 102 3.25 5.45 6.29
CA THR A 102 3.52 6.71 7.02
C THR A 102 2.47 7.04 8.07
N HIS A 103 1.34 6.31 8.06
CA HIS A 103 0.21 6.42 8.98
C HIS A 103 -0.57 7.74 8.91
N ILE A 104 -0.21 8.68 8.02
CA ILE A 104 -0.90 9.96 7.84
C ILE A 104 -1.54 10.00 6.45
N PRO A 105 -2.88 10.16 6.34
CA PRO A 105 -3.54 10.22 5.05
C PRO A 105 -3.12 11.46 4.28
N THR A 106 -2.87 11.29 3.00
CA THR A 106 -2.46 12.37 2.09
C THR A 106 -3.65 12.87 1.27
N ALA A 107 -3.67 14.17 1.00
CA ALA A 107 -4.74 14.84 0.25
C ALA A 107 -4.48 14.87 -1.27
N ASP A 108 -3.63 13.98 -1.79
CA ASP A 108 -3.16 13.99 -3.18
C ASP A 108 -3.81 12.91 -4.05
N ALA A 109 -4.89 12.30 -3.57
CA ALA A 109 -5.66 11.30 -4.29
C ALA A 109 -6.09 11.83 -5.67
N ARG A 110 -5.68 11.13 -6.73
CA ARG A 110 -5.94 11.54 -8.12
C ARG A 110 -5.87 10.35 -9.07
N LEU A 111 -6.44 10.54 -10.26
CA LEU A 111 -6.10 9.70 -11.40
C LEU A 111 -4.85 10.29 -12.06
N LEU A 112 -3.88 9.44 -12.37
CA LEU A 112 -2.75 9.80 -13.21
C LEU A 112 -3.19 9.92 -14.68
N ASP A 113 -2.29 10.37 -15.55
CA ASP A 113 -2.59 10.68 -16.95
C ASP A 113 -3.16 9.46 -17.70
N ASN A 114 -2.62 8.26 -17.42
CA ASN A 114 -3.10 7.00 -18.00
C ASN A 114 -4.13 6.27 -17.12
N LYS A 115 -4.82 7.01 -16.25
CA LYS A 115 -5.98 6.55 -15.48
C LYS A 115 -5.70 5.48 -14.42
N THR A 116 -4.46 5.33 -13.95
CA THR A 116 -4.20 4.64 -12.68
C THR A 116 -4.62 5.54 -11.51
N ALA A 117 -5.41 5.01 -10.58
CA ALA A 117 -5.73 5.70 -9.33
C ALA A 117 -4.53 5.70 -8.39
N TYR A 118 -4.22 6.85 -7.79
CA TYR A 118 -3.05 7.03 -6.94
C TYR A 118 -3.36 7.84 -5.70
N GLN A 119 -2.78 7.43 -4.56
CA GLN A 119 -2.68 8.23 -3.34
C GLN A 119 -1.34 7.91 -2.66
N THR A 120 -0.60 8.93 -2.21
CA THR A 120 0.74 8.76 -1.62
C THR A 120 0.71 7.94 -0.33
N ASP A 121 -0.30 8.15 0.51
CA ASP A 121 -0.57 7.34 1.69
C ASP A 121 -2.04 7.41 2.06
N THR A 122 -2.67 6.25 2.23
CA THR A 122 -4.06 6.11 2.68
C THR A 122 -4.25 6.45 4.16
N GLY A 123 -3.16 6.47 4.93
CA GLY A 123 -3.17 6.71 6.37
C GLY A 123 -3.39 5.44 7.20
N MET A 124 -3.40 5.61 8.51
CA MET A 124 -3.63 4.54 9.48
C MET A 124 -5.12 4.41 9.83
N THR A 125 -5.57 3.18 10.09
CA THR A 125 -6.77 2.92 10.88
C THR A 125 -6.36 2.65 12.33
N GLY A 126 -6.66 3.58 13.24
CA GLY A 126 -6.18 3.56 14.62
C GLY A 126 -6.38 4.89 15.35
N ASP A 127 -5.88 5.01 16.57
CA ASP A 127 -5.99 6.23 17.38
C ASP A 127 -5.07 7.34 16.85
N TYR A 128 -5.64 8.46 16.37
CA TYR A 128 -4.87 9.62 15.90
C TYR A 128 -4.46 10.59 17.00
N ASN A 129 -5.01 10.46 18.22
CA ASN A 129 -4.55 11.21 19.38
C ASN A 129 -3.31 10.53 20.01
N SER A 130 -2.36 10.17 19.14
CA SER A 130 -1.20 9.33 19.41
C SER A 130 -0.03 9.78 18.55
N VAL A 131 1.14 9.14 18.69
CA VAL A 131 2.26 9.33 17.75
C VAL A 131 2.36 8.07 16.91
N ILE A 132 1.84 8.13 15.67
CA ILE A 132 1.90 7.03 14.69
C ILE A 132 1.25 5.74 15.25
N GLY A 133 0.20 5.88 16.06
CA GLY A 133 -0.53 4.76 16.70
C GLY A 133 0.01 4.35 18.08
N MET A 134 1.12 4.93 18.53
CA MET A 134 1.74 4.62 19.81
C MET A 134 1.37 5.64 20.88
N ASN A 135 1.31 5.21 22.15
CA ASN A 135 1.19 6.11 23.29
C ASN A 135 2.27 7.19 23.22
N ARG A 136 1.82 8.45 23.22
CA ARG A 136 2.65 9.64 22.93
C ARG A 136 3.83 9.86 23.89
N GLU A 137 3.75 9.38 25.14
CA GLU A 137 4.78 9.66 26.15
C GLU A 137 6.17 9.17 25.72
N ASN A 138 6.27 7.91 25.27
CA ASN A 138 7.56 7.30 24.93
C ASN A 138 8.20 7.92 23.68
N PRO A 139 7.47 8.11 22.55
CA PRO A 139 8.01 8.80 21.38
C PRO A 139 8.44 10.23 21.67
N ILE A 140 7.61 11.02 22.37
CA ILE A 140 7.95 12.42 22.71
C ILE A 140 9.22 12.44 23.57
N HIS A 141 9.30 11.59 24.60
CA HIS A 141 10.50 11.49 25.43
C HIS A 141 11.74 11.17 24.59
N ALA A 142 11.65 10.19 23.67
CA ALA A 142 12.76 9.80 22.80
C ALA A 142 13.26 10.97 21.92
N PHE A 143 12.35 11.75 21.34
CA PHE A 143 12.73 12.92 20.54
C PHE A 143 13.31 14.06 21.38
N THR A 144 12.83 14.25 22.61
CA THR A 144 13.32 15.34 23.49
C THR A 144 14.64 15.05 24.18
N LEU A 145 14.90 13.79 24.57
CA LEU A 145 16.10 13.42 25.35
C LEU A 145 17.12 12.59 24.55
N GLY A 146 16.79 12.17 23.33
CA GLY A 146 17.68 11.35 22.50
C GLY A 146 17.75 9.87 22.88
N TYR A 147 16.98 9.42 23.88
CA TYR A 147 16.88 8.01 24.28
C TYR A 147 15.46 7.65 24.73
N ARG A 148 15.10 6.37 24.63
CA ARG A 148 13.77 5.89 25.03
C ARG A 148 13.67 5.76 26.55
N ARG A 149 12.52 6.13 27.11
CA ARG A 149 12.18 5.76 28.50
C ARG A 149 12.15 4.23 28.60
N LYS A 150 12.50 3.69 29.78
CA LYS A 150 12.47 2.23 30.00
C LYS A 150 11.10 1.65 29.61
N GLY A 151 11.12 0.61 28.77
CA GLY A 151 9.92 -0.07 28.29
C GLY A 151 9.87 -0.18 26.77
N ARG A 152 8.85 -0.87 26.26
CA ARG A 152 8.53 -0.94 24.83
C ARG A 152 7.57 0.19 24.47
N PHE A 153 7.49 0.53 23.18
CA PHE A 153 6.34 1.28 22.69
C PHE A 153 5.06 0.48 22.94
N THR A 154 4.02 1.16 23.40
CA THR A 154 2.71 0.59 23.64
C THR A 154 1.70 1.25 22.70
N PRO A 155 0.74 0.51 22.14
CA PRO A 155 -0.33 1.09 21.35
C PRO A 155 -1.12 2.13 22.17
N ALA A 156 -1.62 3.17 21.50
CA ALA A 156 -2.60 4.05 22.08
C ALA A 156 -4.00 3.37 22.10
N ASN A 157 -4.80 3.67 23.14
CA ASN A 157 -6.09 3.03 23.39
C ASN A 157 -7.27 4.02 23.31
N GLY A 158 -7.09 5.19 22.71
CA GLY A 158 -8.13 6.19 22.52
C GLY A 158 -9.07 5.85 21.36
N LYS A 159 -9.85 6.86 20.94
CA LYS A 159 -10.83 6.71 19.86
C LYS A 159 -10.10 6.48 18.52
N GLY A 160 -10.34 5.33 17.92
CA GLY A 160 -9.86 5.03 16.58
C GLY A 160 -10.53 5.87 15.50
N LYS A 161 -9.78 6.15 14.43
CA LYS A 161 -10.29 6.58 13.13
C LYS A 161 -10.05 5.49 12.11
N ILE A 162 -10.89 5.42 11.09
CA ILE A 162 -10.70 4.58 9.92
C ILE A 162 -10.26 5.46 8.77
N CYS A 163 -9.17 5.09 8.10
CA CYS A 163 -8.78 5.71 6.83
C CYS A 163 -8.80 4.66 5.73
N GLY A 164 -9.24 5.08 4.55
CA GLY A 164 -9.30 4.23 3.38
C GLY A 164 -9.55 5.03 2.12
N VAL A 165 -9.66 4.30 1.02
CA VAL A 165 -9.93 4.87 -0.29
C VAL A 165 -10.95 4.03 -1.01
N PHE A 166 -11.96 4.70 -1.58
CA PHE A 166 -12.89 4.12 -2.53
C PHE A 166 -12.35 4.31 -3.94
N ILE A 167 -12.35 3.25 -4.74
CA ILE A 167 -11.90 3.28 -6.14
C ILE A 167 -12.98 2.68 -7.01
N GLU A 168 -13.37 3.40 -8.06
CA GLU A 168 -14.27 2.90 -9.10
C GLU A 168 -13.44 2.56 -10.33
N SER A 169 -13.50 1.32 -10.82
CA SER A 169 -12.85 0.88 -12.06
C SER A 169 -13.81 0.85 -13.25
N ASN A 170 -13.26 0.86 -14.46
CA ASN A 170 -13.98 0.66 -15.70
C ASN A 170 -13.96 -0.81 -16.11
N ASP A 171 -15.13 -1.45 -16.19
CA ASP A 171 -15.24 -2.88 -16.54
C ASP A 171 -14.64 -3.25 -17.90
N ASN A 172 -14.56 -2.31 -18.85
CA ASN A 172 -14.06 -2.59 -20.20
C ASN A 172 -12.53 -2.65 -20.29
N ASN A 173 -11.82 -1.85 -19.48
CA ASN A 173 -10.36 -1.72 -19.59
C ASN A 173 -9.62 -1.83 -18.25
N GLY A 174 -10.33 -2.08 -17.16
CA GLY A 174 -9.80 -2.23 -15.80
C GLY A 174 -9.16 -0.98 -15.19
N LEU A 175 -9.10 0.15 -15.88
CA LEU A 175 -8.52 1.40 -15.37
C LEU A 175 -9.48 2.14 -14.45
N ALA A 176 -8.97 3.02 -13.60
CA ALA A 176 -9.81 3.75 -12.65
C ALA A 176 -10.59 4.90 -13.32
N LYS A 177 -11.85 5.04 -12.90
CA LYS A 177 -12.76 6.15 -13.22
C LYS A 177 -12.81 7.20 -12.12
N ARG A 178 -12.64 6.77 -10.86
CA ARG A 178 -12.76 7.62 -9.69
C ARG A 178 -11.94 7.09 -8.53
N ILE A 179 -11.45 8.00 -7.69
CA ILE A 179 -10.78 7.73 -6.42
C ILE A 179 -11.29 8.73 -5.39
N ASP A 180 -11.79 8.25 -4.26
CA ASP A 180 -12.33 9.07 -3.16
C ASP A 180 -11.72 8.60 -1.83
N PRO A 181 -10.78 9.34 -1.24
CA PRO A 181 -10.27 9.03 0.09
C PRO A 181 -11.31 9.37 1.17
N PHE A 182 -11.34 8.59 2.25
CA PHE A 182 -12.21 8.85 3.40
C PHE A 182 -11.47 8.67 4.72
N GLN A 183 -11.91 9.47 5.71
CA GLN A 183 -11.53 9.32 7.11
C GLN A 183 -12.79 9.45 7.98
N ILE A 184 -13.02 8.49 8.87
CA ILE A 184 -14.21 8.42 9.76
C ILE A 184 -13.79 8.19 11.20
#